data_AF-A0A2M8EEE0-F1
#
_entry.id   AF-A0A2M8EEE0-F1
#
_cell.length_a   1.000
_cell.length_b   1.000
_cell.length_c   1.000
_cell.angle_alpha   90.00
_cell.angle_beta   90.00
_cell.angle_gamma   90.00
#
_symmetry.space_group_name_H-M   'P 1'
#
loop_
_entity.id
_entity.type
_entity.pdbx_description
1 polymer ?
#
loop_
_entity_poly.entity_id
_entity_poly.type
_entity_poly.pdbx_seq_one_letter_code
_entity_poly.pdbx_strand_id
1 'polypeptide(L)'
;MAECKPQGVFALSTDGGTTHLSASTFSDWASAAAADIPDFAAKHIRSGVETVLASLKVSKDDRGRLQSHGITGVQARHYDGHEYIDEKRAALVKLFRFLEAVDSGHVIPIRNAA
;
A
#
# COMPACT_ATOMS: atom_id res chain seq x y z
N MET A 1 11.90 -4.23 -3.57
CA MET A 1 13.09 -3.39 -3.25
C MET A 1 13.97 -3.13 -4.47
N ALA A 2 14.18 -4.10 -5.37
CA ALA A 2 14.98 -3.88 -6.60
C ALA A 2 14.47 -2.71 -7.47
N GLU A 3 13.15 -2.50 -7.54
CA GLU A 3 12.54 -1.40 -8.30
C GLU A 3 12.82 -0.01 -7.73
N CYS A 4 13.05 0.10 -6.42
CA CYS A 4 13.36 1.40 -5.80
C CYS A 4 14.74 1.92 -6.20
N LYS A 5 15.61 1.07 -6.78
CA LYS A 5 16.99 1.41 -7.19
C LYS A 5 17.72 2.28 -6.15
N PRO A 6 17.85 1.78 -4.90
CA PRO A 6 18.48 2.55 -3.82
C PRO A 6 19.89 2.97 -4.22
N GLN A 7 20.24 4.23 -3.97
CA GLN A 7 21.59 4.77 -4.24
C GLN A 7 22.50 4.74 -3.01
N GLY A 8 21.96 4.35 -1.85
CA GLY A 8 22.67 4.25 -0.58
C GLY A 8 21.93 3.35 0.42
N VAL A 9 22.08 3.62 1.72
CA VAL A 9 21.49 2.79 2.80
C VAL A 9 19.97 2.85 2.79
N PHE A 10 19.41 4.02 2.52
CA PHE A 10 17.97 4.22 2.52
C PHE A 10 17.39 4.11 1.11
N ALA A 11 16.37 3.26 0.96
CA ALA A 11 15.70 3.05 -0.33
C ALA A 11 14.87 4.24 -0.80
N LEU A 12 14.34 5.04 0.13
CA LEU A 12 13.64 6.28 -0.15
C LEU A 12 14.44 7.41 0.51
N SER A 13 14.99 8.30 -0.32
CA SER A 13 15.93 9.34 0.11
C SER A 13 15.99 10.46 -0.94
N THR A 14 16.32 11.67 -0.50
CA THR A 14 16.53 12.85 -1.36
C THR A 14 18.00 13.24 -1.55
N ASP A 15 18.93 12.53 -0.90
CA ASP A 15 20.37 12.87 -0.85
C ASP A 15 21.26 11.67 -1.21
N GLY A 16 20.81 10.86 -2.19
CA GLY A 16 21.55 9.70 -2.68
C GLY A 16 21.58 8.51 -1.72
N GLY A 17 20.60 8.41 -0.81
CA GLY A 17 20.50 7.29 0.13
C GLY A 17 21.29 7.47 1.43
N THR A 18 21.74 8.71 1.72
CA THR A 18 22.49 9.05 2.94
C THR A 18 21.55 9.24 4.12
N THR A 19 20.44 9.95 3.90
CA THR A 19 19.38 10.19 4.88
C THR A 19 18.07 9.61 4.37
N HIS A 20 17.26 9.04 5.26
CA HIS A 20 15.91 8.60 4.90
C HIS A 20 15.03 9.79 4.50
N LEU A 21 14.04 9.54 3.64
CA LEU A 21 12.98 10.51 3.36
C LEU A 21 12.29 10.91 4.68
N SER A 22 12.13 12.22 4.91
CA SER A 22 11.43 12.70 6.10
C SER A 22 9.92 12.46 5.99
N ALA A 23 9.25 12.30 7.13
CA ALA A 23 7.80 12.10 7.14
C ALA A 23 7.03 13.32 6.60
N SER A 24 7.53 14.55 6.83
CA SER A 24 6.92 15.76 6.29
C SER A 24 7.09 15.83 4.77
N THR A 25 8.29 15.60 4.26
CA THR A 25 8.53 15.56 2.81
C THR A 25 7.66 14.52 2.12
N PHE A 26 7.56 13.30 2.68
CA PHE A 26 6.67 12.28 2.16
C PHE A 26 5.20 12.74 2.16
N SER A 27 4.74 13.35 3.25
CA SER A 27 3.36 13.81 3.39
C SER A 27 3.04 14.92 2.38
N ASP A 28 3.94 15.89 2.22
CA ASP A 28 3.79 17.00 1.28
C ASP A 28 3.72 16.50 -0.17
N TRP A 29 4.61 15.56 -0.53
CA TRP A 29 4.60 14.95 -1.86
C TRP A 29 3.35 14.11 -2.13
N ALA A 30 2.91 13.33 -1.14
CA ALA A 30 1.69 12.54 -1.26
C ALA A 30 0.46 13.43 -1.45
N SER A 31 0.36 14.53 -0.70
CA SER A 31 -0.72 15.52 -0.87
C SER A 31 -0.64 16.25 -2.21
N ALA A 32 0.55 16.61 -2.68
CA ALA A 32 0.72 17.21 -4.00
C ALA A 32 0.32 16.25 -5.14
N ALA A 33 0.68 14.97 -5.04
CA ALA A 33 0.31 13.95 -6.03
C ALA A 33 -1.20 13.65 -6.06
N ALA A 34 -1.88 13.85 -4.93
CA ALA A 34 -3.32 13.65 -4.77
C ALA A 34 -4.10 14.97 -4.74
N ALA A 35 -3.61 16.03 -5.39
CA ALA A 35 -4.18 17.37 -5.33
C ALA A 35 -5.67 17.44 -5.76
N ASP A 36 -6.10 16.53 -6.64
CA ASP A 36 -7.49 16.43 -7.11
C ASP A 36 -8.42 15.68 -6.14
N ILE A 37 -7.90 15.16 -5.02
CA ILE A 37 -8.67 14.47 -3.99
C ILE A 37 -8.87 15.42 -2.80
N PRO A 38 -10.10 15.91 -2.58
CA PRO A 38 -10.39 16.81 -1.45
C PRO A 38 -9.98 16.20 -0.10
N ASP A 39 -9.38 17.03 0.76
CA ASP A 39 -8.96 16.66 2.12
C ASP A 39 -8.04 15.44 2.20
N PHE A 40 -7.28 15.16 1.13
CA PHE A 40 -6.32 14.06 1.15
C PHE A 40 -5.19 14.31 2.15
N ALA A 41 -4.88 13.27 2.94
CA ALA A 41 -3.73 13.22 3.82
C ALA A 41 -3.02 11.88 3.65
N ALA A 42 -1.69 11.84 3.78
CA ALA A 42 -0.90 10.62 3.56
C ALA A 42 -1.36 9.40 4.40
N LYS A 43 -1.93 9.63 5.59
CA LYS A 43 -2.55 8.57 6.42
C LYS A 43 -3.67 7.82 5.69
N HIS A 44 -4.36 8.46 4.74
CA HIS A 44 -5.45 7.88 3.98
C HIS A 44 -4.97 6.78 3.02
N ILE A 45 -3.69 6.77 2.64
CA ILE A 45 -3.10 5.68 1.85
C ILE A 45 -3.29 4.34 2.59
N ARG A 46 -2.99 4.32 3.89
CA ARG A 46 -3.12 3.11 4.71
C ARG A 46 -4.57 2.67 4.86
N SER A 47 -5.49 3.59 5.17
CA SER A 47 -6.91 3.25 5.26
C SER A 47 -7.50 2.83 3.91
N GLY A 48 -7.04 3.42 2.81
CA GLY A 48 -7.42 3.02 1.45
C GLY A 48 -6.99 1.59 1.13
N VAL A 49 -5.75 1.22 1.48
CA VAL A 49 -5.26 -0.17 1.36
C VAL A 49 -6.11 -1.14 2.20
N GLU A 50 -6.46 -0.80 3.43
CA GLU A 50 -7.38 -1.61 4.26
C GLU A 50 -8.73 -1.82 3.57
N THR A 51 -9.34 -0.75 3.02
CA THR A 51 -10.62 -0.81 2.32
C THR A 51 -10.55 -1.67 1.06
N VAL A 52 -9.48 -1.54 0.26
CA VAL A 52 -9.27 -2.37 -0.95
C VAL A 52 -9.08 -3.83 -0.57
N LEU A 53 -8.23 -4.14 0.41
CA LEU A 53 -8.04 -5.52 0.85
C LEU A 53 -9.34 -6.13 1.40
N ALA A 54 -10.16 -5.33 2.08
CA ALA A 54 -11.48 -5.77 2.53
C ALA A 54 -12.43 -6.07 1.37
N SER A 55 -12.45 -5.25 0.31
CA SER A 55 -13.25 -5.50 -0.89
C SER A 55 -12.82 -6.78 -1.62
N LEU A 56 -11.51 -7.09 -1.59
CA LEU A 56 -10.90 -8.32 -2.11
C LEU A 56 -11.05 -9.55 -1.19
N LYS A 57 -11.91 -9.45 -0.16
CA LYS A 57 -12.25 -10.52 0.79
C LYS A 57 -11.03 -11.06 1.55
N VAL A 58 -10.02 -10.24 1.80
CA VAL A 58 -8.94 -10.58 2.74
C VAL A 58 -9.47 -10.43 4.17
N SER A 59 -9.18 -11.40 5.03
CA SER A 59 -9.75 -11.45 6.39
C SER A 59 -9.27 -10.27 7.24
N LYS A 60 -10.04 -9.90 8.26
CA LYS A 60 -9.64 -8.83 9.19
C LYS A 60 -8.31 -9.15 9.90
N ASP A 61 -8.07 -10.42 10.23
CA ASP A 61 -6.84 -10.86 10.87
C ASP A 61 -5.63 -10.70 9.93
N ASP A 62 -5.72 -11.18 8.69
CA ASP A 62 -4.63 -11.07 7.70
C ASP A 62 -4.30 -9.62 7.37
N ARG A 63 -5.32 -8.76 7.20
CA ARG A 63 -5.11 -7.32 6.96
C ARG A 63 -4.49 -6.64 8.18
N GLY A 64 -4.95 -7.01 9.37
CA GLY A 64 -4.39 -6.55 10.64
C GLY A 64 -2.91 -6.91 10.77
N ARG A 65 -2.55 -8.16 10.48
CA ARG A 65 -1.16 -8.64 10.51
C ARG A 65 -0.29 -8.02 9.43
N LEU A 66 -0.81 -7.88 8.21
CA LEU A 66 -0.08 -7.24 7.10
C LEU A 66 0.27 -5.78 7.42
N GLN A 67 -0.67 -5.05 8.01
CA GLN A 67 -0.49 -3.66 8.35
C GLN A 67 0.03 -3.44 9.79
N SER A 68 0.25 -4.51 10.56
CA SER A 68 0.66 -4.44 11.97
C SER A 68 -0.30 -3.62 12.86
N HIS A 69 -1.62 -3.77 12.68
CA HIS A 69 -2.62 -3.15 13.56
C HIS A 69 -3.78 -4.08 13.88
N GLY A 70 -4.52 -3.76 14.95
CA GLY A 70 -5.71 -4.51 15.31
C GLY A 70 -5.45 -5.92 15.86
N ILE A 71 -4.18 -6.30 16.03
CA ILE A 71 -3.74 -7.55 16.67
C ILE A 71 -3.47 -7.26 18.14
N THR A 72 -4.36 -7.72 19.02
CA THR A 72 -4.30 -7.47 20.46
C THR A 72 -4.67 -8.73 21.24
N GLY A 73 -4.19 -8.84 22.48
CA GLY A 73 -4.55 -9.92 23.40
C GLY A 73 -3.37 -10.82 23.76
N VAL A 74 -3.56 -11.62 24.82
CA VAL A 74 -2.52 -12.52 25.36
C VAL A 74 -2.12 -13.59 24.35
N GLN A 75 -3.07 -14.09 23.55
CA GLN A 75 -2.81 -15.13 22.55
C GLN A 75 -1.86 -14.65 21.46
N ALA A 76 -2.15 -13.49 20.87
CA ALA A 76 -1.30 -12.88 19.85
C ALA A 76 0.09 -12.48 20.37
N ARG A 77 0.23 -12.25 21.68
CA ARG A 77 1.51 -11.85 22.30
C ARG A 77 2.39 -13.01 22.76
N HIS A 78 1.80 -14.09 23.26
CA HIS A 78 2.54 -15.13 23.96
C HIS A 78 2.50 -16.50 23.30
N TYR A 79 1.46 -16.79 22.52
CA TYR A 79 1.24 -18.15 22.01
C TYR A 79 1.34 -18.21 20.49
N ASP A 80 0.94 -17.15 19.81
CA ASP A 80 0.96 -17.09 18.35
C ASP A 80 2.31 -16.55 17.85
N GLY A 81 3.27 -17.47 17.72
CA GLY A 81 4.56 -17.22 17.09
C GLY A 81 4.57 -17.40 15.58
N HIS A 82 3.40 -17.64 14.96
CA HIS A 82 3.33 -17.79 13.51
C HIS A 82 3.50 -16.42 12.84
N GLU A 83 4.34 -16.34 11.81
CA GLU A 83 4.68 -15.06 11.16
C GLU A 83 3.64 -14.64 10.11
N TYR A 84 2.79 -15.56 9.66
CA TYR A 84 1.77 -15.34 8.62
C TYR A 84 2.34 -14.83 7.30
N ILE A 85 3.54 -15.29 6.93
CA ILE A 85 4.24 -14.80 5.72
C ILE A 85 3.43 -15.13 4.46
N ASP A 86 2.85 -16.32 4.37
CA ASP A 86 2.10 -16.76 3.20
C ASP A 86 0.78 -15.98 3.05
N GLU A 87 0.08 -15.72 4.15
CA GLU A 87 -1.15 -14.93 4.20
C GLU A 87 -0.87 -13.47 3.83
N LYS A 88 0.19 -12.88 4.41
CA LYS A 88 0.65 -11.52 4.07
C LYS A 88 0.99 -11.43 2.59
N ARG A 89 1.72 -12.42 2.05
CA ARG A 89 2.07 -12.49 0.63
C ARG A 89 0.82 -12.60 -0.24
N ALA A 90 -0.13 -13.46 0.11
CA ALA A 90 -1.36 -13.63 -0.64
C ALA A 90 -2.19 -12.34 -0.68
N ALA A 91 -2.27 -11.62 0.43
CA ALA A 91 -2.93 -10.30 0.51
C ALA A 91 -2.23 -9.26 -0.39
N LEU A 92 -0.89 -9.18 -0.36
CA LEU A 92 -0.12 -8.28 -1.21
C LEU A 92 -0.27 -8.61 -2.70
N VAL A 93 -0.28 -9.90 -3.08
CA VAL A 93 -0.51 -10.32 -4.47
C VAL A 93 -1.90 -9.90 -4.96
N LYS A 94 -2.93 -10.03 -4.11
CA LYS A 94 -4.29 -9.55 -4.44
C LYS A 94 -4.31 -8.03 -4.66
N LEU A 95 -3.69 -7.28 -3.75
CA LEU A 95 -3.60 -5.82 -3.85
C LEU A 95 -2.86 -5.40 -5.13
N PHE A 96 -1.70 -5.99 -5.40
CA PHE A 96 -0.91 -5.71 -6.60
C PHE A 96 -1.73 -5.93 -7.88
N ARG A 97 -2.37 -7.10 -8.01
CA ARG A 97 -3.23 -7.40 -9.17
C ARG A 97 -4.39 -6.42 -9.32
N PHE A 98 -5.00 -6.00 -8.20
CA PHE A 98 -6.06 -5.00 -8.23
C PHE A 98 -5.57 -3.66 -8.77
N LEU A 99 -4.40 -3.20 -8.33
CA LEU A 99 -3.81 -1.93 -8.78
C LEU A 99 -3.40 -1.99 -10.26
N GLU A 100 -2.77 -3.08 -10.69
CA GLU A 100 -2.36 -3.28 -12.10
C GLU A 100 -3.56 -3.42 -13.06
N ALA A 101 -4.67 -3.99 -12.60
CA ALA A 101 -5.87 -4.14 -13.43
C ALA A 101 -6.50 -2.79 -13.82
N VAL A 102 -6.33 -1.75 -12.99
CA VAL A 102 -6.91 -0.41 -13.23
C VAL A 102 -6.30 0.26 -14.47
N ASP A 103 -5.05 -0.04 -14.81
CA ASP A 103 -4.34 0.58 -15.94
C ASP A 103 -4.79 0.04 -17.31
N SER A 104 -5.58 -1.04 -17.34
CA SER A 104 -6.07 -1.68 -18.57
C SER A 104 -7.47 -1.25 -19.02
N GLY A 105 -8.11 -0.31 -18.30
CA GLY A 105 -9.58 -0.24 -18.24
C GLY A 105 -10.34 0.90 -18.93
N HIS A 106 -9.71 1.84 -19.65
CA HIS A 106 -10.44 2.98 -20.25
C HIS A 106 -10.09 3.30 -21.70
N VAL A 107 -10.14 2.29 -22.58
CA VAL A 107 -10.25 2.55 -24.04
C VAL A 107 -11.60 2.06 -24.53
N ILE A 108 -12.57 2.98 -24.61
CA ILE A 108 -13.79 2.77 -25.38
C ILE A 108 -13.53 3.34 -26.78
N PRO A 109 -13.43 2.51 -27.85
CA PRO A 109 -13.27 3.04 -29.19
C PRO A 109 -14.51 3.87 -29.57
N ILE A 110 -14.28 5.08 -30.07
CA ILE A 110 -15.31 5.91 -30.68
C ILE A 110 -15.92 5.08 -31.82
N ARG A 111 -17.22 4.80 -31.73
CA ARG A 111 -17.97 4.18 -32.84
C ARG A 111 -18.02 5.21 -33.97
N ASN A 112 -17.31 4.95 -35.06
CA ASN A 112 -17.49 5.73 -36.29
C ASN A 112 -18.92 5.50 -36.80
N ALA A 113 -19.70 6.56 -36.88
CA ALA A 113 -20.97 6.54 -37.59
C ALA A 113 -20.68 6.41 -39.10
N ALA A 114 -21.41 5.49 -39.73
CA ALA A 114 -21.39 5.25 -41.17
C ALA A 114 -22.03 6.41 -41.95
#